data_AF-A0A536D503-F1
#
_entry.id   AF-A0A536D503-F1
#
_cell.length_a   1.000
_cell.length_b   1.000
_cell.length_c   1.000
_cell.angle_alpha   90.00
_cell.angle_beta   90.00
_cell.angle_gamma   90.00
#
_symmetry.space_group_name_H-M   'P 1'
#
loop_
_entity.id
_entity.type
_entity.pdbx_description
1 polymer ?
#
loop_
_entity_poly.entity_id
_entity_poly.type
_entity_poly.pdbx_seq_one_letter_code
_entity_poly.pdbx_strand_id
1 'polypeptide(L)'
;MRWVDGTVTVEDSVASSTSLGGDLLRTTFLPSITTVTLGLIRLRDRSLCLGPIRLITFGPPKMSSTSVSWPIDGGLLVGSAGGRFTIESAGGELRAKLDGYQPMLPRRIYEATQLRLHHGLVRVQLLRLAGLPPQKVQPALASRVAAAAIDAAVCAGMALVFARRQRVRAFTGIAIGYHLACWTASGRTLGGRVMSQRVVAIDGSRLSLLQSALRLAALPLSALRRYPAHDDIAATAVVEDTPV
;
A
#
# COMPACT_ATOMS: atom_id res chain seq x y z
N MET A 1 14.46 -12.14 2.84
CA MET A 1 15.43 -11.18 3.43
C MET A 1 16.71 -11.92 3.76
N ARG A 2 17.86 -11.37 3.36
CA ARG A 2 19.19 -11.87 3.71
C ARG A 2 19.96 -10.74 4.39
N TRP A 3 20.64 -11.03 5.50
CA TRP A 3 21.48 -10.07 6.22
C TRP A 3 22.89 -10.63 6.30
N VAL A 4 23.87 -9.95 5.72
CA VAL A 4 25.28 -10.38 5.68
C VAL A 4 26.17 -9.15 5.84
N ASP A 5 27.16 -9.23 6.73
CA ASP A 5 28.16 -8.18 6.97
C ASP A 5 27.57 -6.78 7.19
N GLY A 6 26.49 -6.70 7.98
CA GLY A 6 25.82 -5.44 8.29
C GLY A 6 24.89 -4.90 7.19
N THR A 7 24.86 -5.53 6.02
CA THR A 7 23.99 -5.16 4.91
C THR A 7 22.80 -6.10 4.78
N VAL A 8 21.71 -5.58 4.21
CA VAL A 8 20.47 -6.31 3.97
C VAL A 8 20.13 -6.32 2.48
N THR A 9 19.72 -7.51 2.02
CA THR A 9 19.08 -7.72 0.73
C THR A 9 17.63 -8.15 0.96
N VAL A 10 16.71 -7.43 0.33
CA VAL A 10 15.27 -7.62 0.42
C VAL A 10 14.69 -7.62 -0.98
N GLU A 11 13.76 -8.52 -1.25
CA GLU A 11 13.07 -8.62 -2.53
C GLU A 11 11.57 -8.76 -2.27
N ASP A 12 10.78 -8.14 -3.13
CA ASP A 12 9.32 -8.26 -3.19
C ASP A 12 8.89 -8.37 -4.65
N SER A 13 7.84 -9.15 -4.92
CA SER A 13 7.33 -9.37 -6.26
C SER A 13 5.82 -9.49 -6.30
N VAL A 14 5.25 -9.09 -7.43
CA VAL A 14 3.83 -9.27 -7.76
C VAL A 14 3.71 -9.75 -9.20
N ALA A 15 2.72 -10.59 -9.46
CA ALA A 15 2.35 -10.93 -10.83
C ALA A 15 1.87 -9.67 -11.56
N SER A 16 2.29 -9.54 -12.83
CA SER A 16 1.87 -8.46 -13.71
C SER A 16 1.61 -9.00 -15.11
N SER A 17 0.38 -8.81 -15.59
CA SER A 17 0.02 -9.12 -16.98
C SER A 17 0.59 -8.11 -17.97
N THR A 18 1.07 -6.96 -17.49
CA THR A 18 1.57 -5.86 -18.32
C THR A 18 3.08 -5.74 -18.13
N SER A 19 3.83 -5.75 -19.24
CA SER A 19 5.25 -5.41 -19.23
C SER A 19 5.42 -3.89 -19.20
N LEU A 20 6.14 -3.37 -18.21
CA LEU A 20 6.34 -1.93 -18.02
C LEU A 20 7.75 -1.52 -18.42
N GLY A 21 7.85 -0.39 -19.14
CA GLY A 21 9.14 0.19 -19.53
C GLY A 21 9.87 0.84 -18.35
N GLY A 22 11.21 0.82 -18.40
CA GLY A 22 12.07 1.42 -17.37
C GLY A 22 11.80 2.90 -17.09
N ASP A 23 11.44 3.68 -18.12
CA ASP A 23 11.08 5.10 -17.94
C ASP A 23 9.77 5.28 -17.17
N LEU A 24 8.77 4.44 -17.42
CA LEU A 24 7.52 4.46 -16.65
C LEU A 24 7.77 4.08 -15.19
N LEU A 25 8.60 3.06 -14.94
CA LEU A 25 9.00 2.67 -13.57
C LEU A 25 9.69 3.82 -12.86
N ARG A 26 10.61 4.53 -13.54
CA ARG A 26 11.34 5.68 -12.99
C ARG A 26 10.41 6.82 -12.61
N THR A 27 9.51 7.19 -13.52
CA THR A 27 8.63 8.35 -13.38
C THR A 27 7.43 8.09 -12.46
N THR A 28 7.12 6.83 -12.19
CA THR A 28 5.94 6.47 -11.40
C THR A 28 6.28 6.02 -9.98
N PHE A 29 7.26 5.13 -9.78
CA PHE A 29 7.38 4.40 -8.51
C PHE A 29 7.80 5.27 -7.30
N LEU A 30 8.91 6.01 -7.39
CA LEU A 30 9.35 6.85 -6.26
C LEU A 30 8.41 8.04 -6.05
N PRO A 31 7.96 8.75 -7.10
CA PRO A 31 7.00 9.84 -6.91
C PRO A 31 5.68 9.39 -6.26
N SER A 32 5.21 8.19 -6.57
CA SER A 32 3.95 7.67 -6.04
C SER A 32 3.98 7.32 -4.55
N ILE A 33 5.16 7.21 -3.92
CA ILE A 33 5.29 7.10 -2.46
C ILE A 33 4.62 8.30 -1.78
N THR A 34 4.67 9.47 -2.40
CA THR A 34 3.99 10.67 -1.93
C THR A 34 2.48 10.46 -1.84
N THR A 35 1.88 9.88 -2.87
CA THR A 35 0.44 9.61 -2.90
C THR A 35 0.06 8.53 -1.88
N VAL A 36 0.81 7.43 -1.82
CA VAL A 36 0.49 6.30 -0.94
C VAL A 36 0.65 6.64 0.54
N THR A 37 1.59 7.52 0.87
CA THR A 37 1.77 8.01 2.25
C THR A 37 0.92 9.24 2.56
N LEU A 38 -0.08 9.57 1.72
CA LEU A 38 -0.97 10.72 1.88
C LEU A 38 -0.20 12.05 2.05
N GLY A 39 0.96 12.16 1.41
CA GLY A 39 1.82 13.33 1.43
C GLY A 39 2.72 13.46 2.65
N LEU A 40 2.75 12.47 3.55
CA LEU A 40 3.65 12.42 4.70
C LEU A 40 5.11 12.28 4.26
N ILE A 41 5.39 11.32 3.39
CA ILE A 41 6.70 11.16 2.76
C ILE A 41 6.63 11.83 1.39
N ARG A 42 7.52 12.76 1.10
CA ARG A 42 7.56 13.45 -0.20
C ARG A 42 8.89 13.20 -0.89
N LEU A 43 8.84 12.95 -2.19
CA LEU A 43 10.04 12.99 -3.02
C LEU A 43 10.42 14.47 -3.26
N ARG A 44 11.61 14.86 -2.86
CA ARG A 44 12.21 16.18 -3.16
C ARG A 44 13.59 15.95 -3.75
N ASP A 45 13.79 16.47 -4.97
CA ASP A 45 14.95 16.19 -5.81
C ASP A 45 15.15 14.67 -6.00
N ARG A 46 16.00 14.06 -5.17
CA ARG A 46 16.29 12.61 -5.15
C ARG A 46 16.17 12.01 -3.75
N SER A 47 15.50 12.69 -2.83
CA SER A 47 15.35 12.24 -1.44
C SER A 47 13.88 12.00 -1.09
N LEU A 48 13.61 10.90 -0.39
CA LEU A 48 12.36 10.70 0.32
C LEU A 48 12.44 11.42 1.66
N CYS A 49 11.57 12.39 1.88
CA CYS A 49 11.60 13.26 3.04
C CYS A 49 10.32 13.15 3.87
N LEU A 50 10.46 13.11 5.20
CA LEU A 50 9.37 13.33 6.15
C LEU A 50 9.51 14.74 6.72
N GLY A 51 8.70 15.67 6.19
CA GLY A 51 8.87 17.09 6.50
C GLY A 51 10.27 17.58 6.10
N PRO A 52 11.07 18.16 7.02
CA PRO A 52 12.45 18.60 6.74
C PRO A 52 13.47 17.45 6.77
N ILE A 53 13.08 16.25 7.23
CA ILE A 53 14.01 15.14 7.47
C ILE A 53 14.17 14.32 6.19
N ARG A 54 15.40 14.21 5.67
CA ARG A 54 15.74 13.28 4.57
C ARG A 54 15.86 11.87 5.12
N LEU A 55 14.91 11.01 4.79
CA LEU A 55 14.89 9.60 5.23
C LEU A 55 15.91 8.78 4.43
N ILE A 56 15.81 8.85 3.10
CA ILE A 56 16.69 8.16 2.16
C ILE A 56 16.96 9.11 1.00
N THR A 57 18.22 9.27 0.63
CA THR A 57 18.70 10.00 -0.53
C THR A 57 19.23 9.03 -1.56
N PHE A 58 18.75 9.14 -2.79
CA PHE A 58 19.14 8.31 -3.91
C PHE A 58 20.12 9.05 -4.82
N GLY A 59 21.05 8.30 -5.40
CA GLY A 59 21.90 8.79 -6.47
C GLY A 59 21.21 8.75 -7.84
N PRO A 60 21.93 9.09 -8.93
CA PRO A 60 21.36 9.12 -10.27
C PRO A 60 20.88 7.72 -10.71
N PRO A 61 19.67 7.58 -11.29
CA PRO A 61 19.17 6.29 -11.73
C PRO A 61 19.97 5.73 -12.91
N LYS A 62 20.18 4.41 -12.90
CA LYS A 62 20.60 3.64 -14.06
C LYS A 62 19.38 2.92 -14.63
N MET A 63 19.14 3.07 -15.93
CA MET A 63 17.95 2.53 -16.59
C MET A 63 18.31 1.43 -17.58
N SER A 64 17.40 0.48 -17.77
CA SER A 64 17.33 -0.39 -18.94
C SER A 64 15.96 -0.25 -19.62
N SER A 65 15.67 -1.07 -20.63
CA SER A 65 14.36 -1.08 -21.29
C SER A 65 13.21 -1.43 -20.35
N THR A 66 13.45 -2.27 -19.33
CA THR A 66 12.44 -2.81 -18.41
C THR A 66 12.79 -2.66 -16.93
N SER A 67 13.90 -1.98 -16.60
CA SER A 67 14.33 -1.81 -15.22
C SER A 67 14.85 -0.40 -14.94
N VAL A 68 14.86 -0.05 -13.66
CA VAL A 68 15.48 1.15 -13.14
C VAL A 68 16.12 0.84 -11.78
N SER A 69 17.35 1.33 -11.57
CA SER A 69 18.12 1.11 -10.34
C SER A 69 18.64 2.43 -9.81
N TRP A 70 18.36 2.71 -8.54
CA TRP A 70 18.85 3.88 -7.81
C TRP A 70 19.87 3.47 -6.77
N PRO A 71 21.11 3.97 -6.83
CA PRO A 71 22.04 3.83 -5.71
C PRO A 71 21.53 4.62 -4.50
N ILE A 72 21.90 4.19 -3.29
CA ILE A 72 21.52 4.88 -2.05
C ILE A 72 22.74 5.67 -1.55
N ASP A 73 22.61 6.98 -1.56
CA ASP A 73 23.70 7.91 -1.21
C ASP A 73 23.72 8.25 0.30
N GLY A 74 22.62 8.00 1.02
CA GLY A 74 22.55 8.22 2.47
C GLY A 74 21.15 8.61 2.95
N GLY A 75 21.07 9.32 4.09
CA GLY A 75 19.82 9.74 4.73
C GLY A 75 19.69 9.18 6.15
N LEU A 76 18.70 9.66 6.92
CA LEU A 76 18.52 9.28 8.32
C LEU A 76 18.34 7.77 8.53
N LEU A 77 17.71 7.06 7.58
CA LEU A 77 17.48 5.63 7.73
C LEU A 77 18.70 4.80 7.30
N VAL A 78 19.74 5.42 6.75
CA VAL A 78 20.87 4.75 6.11
C VAL A 78 22.11 4.87 7.00
N GLY A 79 22.63 3.74 7.48
CA GLY A 79 23.80 3.68 8.35
C GLY A 79 25.10 4.04 7.63
N SER A 80 25.22 3.68 6.35
CA SER A 80 26.31 4.13 5.47
C SER A 80 25.83 4.22 4.02
N ALA A 81 26.41 5.15 3.26
CA ALA A 81 26.19 5.20 1.82
C ALA A 81 26.57 3.86 1.16
N GLY A 82 25.79 3.43 0.18
CA GLY A 82 25.96 2.14 -0.47
C GLY A 82 24.65 1.40 -0.69
N GLY A 83 24.74 0.31 -1.44
CA GLY A 83 23.58 -0.45 -1.87
C GLY A 83 22.79 0.23 -2.99
N ARG A 84 21.72 -0.43 -3.42
CA ARG A 84 20.84 0.04 -4.50
C ARG A 84 19.43 -0.50 -4.33
N PHE A 85 18.49 0.29 -4.80
CA PHE A 85 17.10 -0.10 -4.95
C PHE A 85 16.79 -0.24 -6.44
N THR A 86 16.34 -1.41 -6.87
CA THR A 86 16.05 -1.74 -8.26
C THR A 86 14.59 -2.15 -8.40
N ILE A 87 13.96 -1.74 -9.48
CA ILE A 87 12.66 -2.24 -9.91
C ILE A 87 12.81 -2.76 -11.33
N GLU A 88 12.23 -3.92 -11.58
CA GLU A 88 12.29 -4.59 -12.87
C GLU A 88 10.93 -5.18 -13.23
N SER A 89 10.58 -5.07 -14.50
CA SER A 89 9.49 -5.79 -15.14
C SER A 89 10.06 -6.93 -15.97
N ALA A 90 9.94 -8.16 -15.50
CA ALA A 90 10.48 -9.34 -16.18
C ALA A 90 9.68 -10.60 -15.86
N GLY A 91 9.53 -11.48 -16.87
CA GLY A 91 8.94 -12.80 -16.67
C GLY A 91 7.50 -12.83 -16.17
N GLY A 92 6.68 -11.83 -16.53
CA GLY A 92 5.29 -11.72 -16.04
C GLY A 92 5.18 -11.23 -14.59
N GLU A 93 6.24 -10.66 -14.04
CA GLU A 93 6.27 -10.11 -12.69
C GLU A 93 6.87 -8.70 -12.67
N LEU A 94 6.42 -7.92 -11.69
CA LEU A 94 7.12 -6.72 -11.24
C LEU A 94 7.86 -7.06 -9.96
N ARG A 95 9.17 -6.84 -9.97
CA ARG A 95 10.07 -7.15 -8.85
C ARG A 95 10.72 -5.87 -8.36
N ALA A 96 10.77 -5.70 -7.05
CA ALA A 96 11.56 -4.67 -6.40
C ALA A 96 12.61 -5.34 -5.52
N LYS A 97 13.87 -4.93 -5.68
CA LYS A 97 15.00 -5.47 -4.94
C LYS A 97 15.79 -4.34 -4.29
N LEU A 98 15.95 -4.42 -2.99
CA LEU A 98 16.90 -3.63 -2.22
C LEU A 98 18.12 -4.50 -1.96
N ASP A 99 19.29 -4.07 -2.39
CA ASP A 99 20.52 -4.86 -2.31
C ASP A 99 21.66 -4.06 -1.69
N GLY A 100 22.40 -4.68 -0.76
CA GLY A 100 23.54 -4.04 -0.09
C GLY A 100 23.17 -2.83 0.77
N TYR A 101 21.91 -2.72 1.21
CA TYR A 101 21.46 -1.61 2.04
C TYR A 101 21.96 -1.78 3.47
N GLN A 102 22.55 -0.75 4.07
CA GLN A 102 22.96 -0.77 5.47
C GLN A 102 22.00 0.09 6.30
N PRO A 103 21.09 -0.52 7.10
CA PRO A 103 20.16 0.24 7.92
C PRO A 103 20.90 0.96 9.06
N MET A 104 20.43 2.15 9.44
CA MET A 104 20.93 2.84 10.64
C MET A 104 20.53 2.10 11.94
N LEU A 105 19.41 1.39 11.91
CA LEU A 105 18.88 0.70 13.08
C LEU A 105 19.56 -0.67 13.30
N PRO A 106 19.72 -1.09 14.57
CA PRO A 106 20.09 -2.47 14.88
C PRO A 106 19.12 -3.47 14.25
N ARG A 107 19.64 -4.61 13.81
CA ARG A 107 18.91 -5.64 13.05
C ARG A 107 17.50 -5.94 13.60
N ARG A 108 17.36 -6.19 14.91
CA ARG A 108 16.07 -6.55 15.52
C ARG A 108 15.04 -5.42 15.42
N ILE A 109 15.48 -4.18 15.62
CA ILE A 109 14.60 -3.00 15.52
C ILE A 109 14.23 -2.77 14.06
N TYR A 110 15.19 -2.90 13.13
CA TYR A 110 14.94 -2.82 11.70
C TYR A 110 13.90 -3.85 11.23
N GLU A 111 14.08 -5.12 11.58
CA GLU A 111 13.19 -6.23 11.24
C GLU A 111 11.76 -6.01 11.79
N ALA A 112 11.64 -5.51 13.02
CA ALA A 112 10.35 -5.29 13.67
C ALA A 112 9.60 -4.05 13.16
N THR A 113 10.32 -3.05 12.63
CA THR A 113 9.76 -1.74 12.26
C THR A 113 9.88 -1.46 10.76
N GLN A 114 11.04 -0.98 10.32
CA GLN A 114 11.28 -0.50 8.96
C GLN A 114 11.05 -1.57 7.90
N LEU A 115 11.50 -2.81 8.14
CA LEU A 115 11.38 -3.89 7.16
C LEU A 115 9.91 -4.16 6.80
N ARG A 116 9.04 -4.21 7.81
CA ARG A 116 7.59 -4.44 7.61
C ARG A 116 6.95 -3.30 6.84
N LEU A 117 7.30 -2.06 7.18
CA LEU A 117 6.81 -0.87 6.49
C LEU A 117 7.30 -0.83 5.04
N HIS A 118 8.59 -1.07 4.80
CA HIS A 118 9.18 -1.11 3.47
C HIS A 118 8.52 -2.18 2.60
N HIS A 119 8.39 -3.41 3.09
CA HIS A 119 7.68 -4.47 2.36
C HIS A 119 6.25 -4.08 2.01
N GLY A 120 5.49 -3.60 3.00
CA GLY A 120 4.10 -3.22 2.75
C GLY A 120 3.99 -2.10 1.71
N LEU A 121 4.81 -1.04 1.82
CA LEU A 121 4.78 0.08 0.88
C LEU A 121 5.25 -0.33 -0.51
N VAL A 122 6.34 -1.09 -0.61
CA VAL A 122 6.87 -1.60 -1.88
C VAL A 122 5.84 -2.48 -2.56
N ARG A 123 5.26 -3.45 -1.84
CA ARG A 123 4.22 -4.32 -2.37
C ARG A 123 3.01 -3.53 -2.87
N VAL A 124 2.53 -2.54 -2.11
CA VAL A 124 1.44 -1.65 -2.56
C VAL A 124 1.81 -0.96 -3.86
N GLN A 125 3.02 -0.40 -3.98
CA GLN A 125 3.41 0.28 -5.22
C GLN A 125 3.55 -0.67 -6.40
N LEU A 126 4.09 -1.87 -6.17
CA LEU A 126 4.15 -2.91 -7.20
C LEU A 126 2.73 -3.28 -7.68
N LEU A 127 1.77 -3.45 -6.78
CA LEU A 127 0.36 -3.71 -7.13
C LEU A 127 -0.28 -2.55 -7.90
N ARG A 128 0.03 -1.30 -7.55
CA ARG A 128 -0.48 -0.13 -8.29
C ARG A 128 0.06 -0.09 -9.70
N LEU A 129 1.33 -0.43 -9.90
CA LEU A 129 1.94 -0.54 -11.22
C LEU A 129 1.37 -1.72 -12.03
N ALA A 130 1.21 -2.89 -11.40
CA ALA A 130 0.61 -4.07 -12.02
C ALA A 130 -0.85 -3.83 -12.45
N GLY A 131 -1.56 -2.96 -11.72
CA GLY A 131 -2.93 -2.55 -12.02
C GLY A 131 -3.08 -1.52 -13.13
N LEU A 132 -2.02 -1.20 -13.89
CA LEU A 132 -2.09 -0.28 -15.02
C LEU A 132 -2.40 -1.03 -16.34
N PRO A 133 -3.34 -0.50 -17.16
CA PRO A 133 -4.30 0.56 -16.84
C PRO A 133 -5.41 0.08 -15.86
N PRO A 134 -6.06 0.99 -15.10
CA PRO A 134 -7.01 0.62 -14.05
C PRO A 134 -8.12 -0.30 -14.54
N GLN A 135 -8.42 -1.34 -13.74
CA GLN A 135 -9.47 -2.32 -14.06
C GLN A 135 -10.85 -1.65 -14.15
N LYS A 136 -11.56 -1.94 -15.24
CA LYS A 136 -12.88 -1.35 -15.56
C LYS A 136 -14.06 -2.04 -14.87
N VAL A 137 -13.85 -3.21 -14.26
CA VAL A 137 -14.94 -4.00 -13.67
C VAL A 137 -15.08 -3.65 -12.20
N GLN A 138 -16.07 -2.83 -11.87
CA GLN A 138 -16.45 -2.51 -10.50
C GLN A 138 -17.96 -2.72 -10.32
N PRO A 139 -18.42 -3.22 -9.16
CA PRO A 139 -19.85 -3.29 -8.84
C PRO A 139 -20.52 -1.92 -8.95
N ALA A 140 -21.82 -1.94 -9.27
CA ALA A 140 -22.61 -0.73 -9.41
C ALA A 140 -22.53 0.16 -8.15
N LEU A 141 -22.42 1.48 -8.35
CA LEU A 141 -22.28 2.45 -7.26
C LEU A 141 -23.38 2.31 -6.20
N ALA A 142 -24.63 2.12 -6.61
CA ALA A 142 -25.76 1.92 -5.69
C ALA A 142 -25.56 0.72 -4.76
N SER A 143 -25.08 -0.40 -5.29
CA SER A 143 -24.79 -1.62 -4.51
C SER A 143 -23.66 -1.38 -3.51
N ARG A 144 -22.60 -0.65 -3.92
CA ARG A 144 -21.49 -0.26 -3.02
C ARG A 144 -21.95 0.67 -1.89
N VAL A 145 -22.84 1.62 -2.19
CA VAL A 145 -23.43 2.52 -1.19
C VAL A 145 -24.30 1.73 -0.20
N ALA A 146 -25.09 0.78 -0.69
CA ALA A 146 -25.91 -0.07 0.16
C ALA A 146 -25.05 -0.94 1.11
N ALA A 147 -23.97 -1.54 0.61
CA ALA A 147 -23.02 -2.28 1.44
C ALA A 147 -22.43 -1.39 2.55
N ALA A 148 -21.98 -0.18 2.20
CA ALA A 148 -21.43 0.78 3.15
C ALA A 148 -22.46 1.24 4.21
N ALA A 149 -23.72 1.41 3.82
CA ALA A 149 -24.80 1.78 4.74
C ALA A 149 -25.08 0.67 5.76
N ILE A 150 -25.08 -0.59 5.34
CA ILE A 150 -25.23 -1.75 6.24
C ILE A 150 -24.08 -1.79 7.24
N ASP A 151 -22.84 -1.66 6.76
CA ASP A 151 -21.65 -1.66 7.63
C ASP A 151 -21.69 -0.52 8.66
N ALA A 152 -22.13 0.68 8.24
CA ALA A 152 -22.30 1.81 9.13
C ALA A 152 -23.38 1.55 10.20
N ALA A 153 -24.53 0.96 9.82
CA ALA A 153 -25.60 0.62 10.75
C ALA A 153 -25.14 -0.42 11.79
N VAL A 154 -24.36 -1.43 11.38
CA VAL A 154 -23.76 -2.44 12.26
C VAL A 154 -22.81 -1.77 13.27
N CYS A 155 -21.90 -0.92 12.79
CA CYS A 155 -20.96 -0.22 13.67
C CYS A 155 -21.68 0.73 14.64
N ALA A 156 -22.72 1.43 14.18
CA ALA A 156 -23.55 2.31 15.00
C ALA A 156 -24.32 1.53 16.07
N GLY A 157 -24.92 0.39 15.71
CA GLY A 157 -25.61 -0.51 16.63
C GLY A 157 -24.68 -1.01 17.73
N MET A 158 -23.47 -1.48 17.38
CA MET A 158 -22.47 -1.88 18.37
C MET A 158 -22.07 -0.72 19.28
N ALA A 159 -21.83 0.48 18.73
CA ALA A 159 -21.49 1.65 19.54
C ALA A 159 -22.60 2.05 20.51
N LEU A 160 -23.87 1.92 20.12
CA LEU A 160 -25.03 2.19 20.98
C LEU A 160 -25.14 1.19 22.14
N VAL A 161 -24.84 -0.09 21.88
CA VAL A 161 -24.88 -1.16 22.90
C VAL A 161 -23.71 -1.03 23.88
N PHE A 162 -22.48 -0.84 23.37
CA PHE A 162 -21.27 -0.90 24.19
C PHE A 162 -20.87 0.44 24.82
N ALA A 163 -21.40 1.59 24.34
CA ALA A 163 -21.01 2.91 24.85
C ALA A 163 -22.19 3.77 25.32
N ARG A 164 -22.16 4.19 26.59
CA ARG A 164 -23.16 5.11 27.17
C ARG A 164 -22.91 6.57 26.82
N ARG A 165 -21.71 7.10 27.08
CA ARG A 165 -21.39 8.54 26.87
C ARG A 165 -20.48 8.82 25.68
N GLN A 166 -19.57 7.91 25.31
CA GLN A 166 -18.54 8.14 24.30
C GLN A 166 -18.90 7.49 22.95
N ARG A 167 -20.17 7.61 22.52
CA ARG A 167 -20.72 6.88 21.36
C ARG A 167 -20.01 7.15 20.04
N VAL A 168 -19.64 8.41 19.77
CA VAL A 168 -18.90 8.76 18.54
C VAL A 168 -17.51 8.14 18.53
N ARG A 169 -16.77 8.23 19.63
CA ARG A 169 -15.43 7.61 19.74
C ARG A 169 -15.51 6.09 19.65
N ALA A 170 -16.51 5.48 20.28
CA ALA A 170 -16.77 4.06 20.20
C ALA A 170 -17.10 3.63 18.76
N PHE A 171 -17.99 4.36 18.08
CA PHE A 171 -18.31 4.13 16.67
C PHE A 171 -17.06 4.17 15.80
N THR A 172 -16.23 5.22 15.93
CA THR A 172 -14.99 5.34 15.14
C THR A 172 -14.04 4.17 15.41
N GLY A 173 -13.81 3.82 16.68
CA GLY A 173 -12.93 2.69 17.04
C GLY A 173 -13.46 1.35 16.53
N ILE A 174 -14.76 1.10 16.66
CA ILE A 174 -15.44 -0.10 16.17
C ILE A 174 -15.35 -0.17 14.65
N ALA A 175 -15.67 0.92 13.93
CA ALA A 175 -15.60 0.98 12.47
C ALA A 175 -14.18 0.70 11.96
N ILE A 176 -13.16 1.30 12.60
CA ILE A 176 -11.75 1.02 12.27
C ILE A 176 -11.44 -0.47 12.46
N GLY A 177 -11.69 -1.02 13.65
CA GLY A 177 -11.38 -2.41 13.98
C GLY A 177 -12.13 -3.40 13.07
N TYR A 178 -13.42 -3.15 12.86
CA TYR A 178 -14.29 -3.95 11.99
C TYR A 178 -13.77 -4.01 10.55
N HIS A 179 -13.52 -2.86 9.92
CA HIS A 179 -13.08 -2.84 8.53
C HIS A 179 -11.68 -3.44 8.37
N LEU A 180 -10.74 -3.12 9.26
CA LEU A 180 -9.40 -3.73 9.23
C LEU A 180 -9.48 -5.25 9.35
N ALA A 181 -10.24 -5.78 10.31
CA ALA A 181 -10.38 -7.21 10.51
C ALA A 181 -11.07 -7.90 9.33
N CYS A 182 -12.22 -7.38 8.86
CA CYS A 182 -12.97 -7.96 7.75
C CYS A 182 -12.16 -8.00 6.45
N TRP A 183 -11.50 -6.88 6.10
CA TRP A 183 -10.73 -6.77 4.86
C TRP A 183 -9.48 -7.65 4.87
N THR A 184 -8.75 -7.71 5.99
CA THR A 184 -7.55 -8.55 6.09
C THR A 184 -7.87 -10.04 6.15
N ALA A 185 -8.91 -10.44 6.89
CA ALA A 185 -9.23 -11.85 7.07
C ALA A 185 -9.86 -12.48 5.83
N SER A 186 -10.82 -11.79 5.20
CA SER A 186 -11.64 -12.37 4.13
C SER A 186 -11.92 -11.45 2.95
N GLY A 187 -11.64 -10.15 3.08
CA GLY A 187 -12.08 -9.14 2.11
C GLY A 187 -13.56 -8.77 2.24
N ARG A 188 -14.32 -9.44 3.12
CA ARG A 188 -15.79 -9.32 3.19
C ARG A 188 -16.22 -8.67 4.49
N THR A 189 -16.89 -7.55 4.38
CA THR A 189 -17.70 -6.97 5.46
C THR A 189 -19.09 -7.61 5.46
N LEU A 190 -19.90 -7.41 6.49
CA LEU A 190 -21.28 -7.87 6.53
C LEU A 190 -22.10 -7.27 5.38
N GLY A 191 -21.99 -5.95 5.15
CA GLY A 191 -22.63 -5.30 4.00
C GLY A 191 -22.12 -5.87 2.68
N GLY A 192 -20.82 -6.15 2.58
CA GLY A 192 -20.24 -6.84 1.43
C GLY A 192 -20.86 -8.22 1.19
N ARG A 193 -21.02 -9.05 2.24
CA ARG A 193 -21.66 -10.36 2.11
C ARG A 193 -23.12 -10.26 1.63
N VAL A 194 -23.88 -9.31 2.18
CA VAL A 194 -25.28 -9.11 1.78
C VAL A 194 -25.38 -8.65 0.32
N MET A 195 -24.41 -7.84 -0.13
CA MET A 195 -24.38 -7.30 -1.50
C MET A 195 -23.56 -8.17 -2.47
N SER A 196 -23.12 -9.37 -2.07
CA SER A 196 -22.22 -10.22 -2.83
C SER A 196 -20.99 -9.47 -3.37
N GLN A 197 -20.31 -8.76 -2.46
CA GLN A 197 -19.12 -7.97 -2.74
C GLN A 197 -17.96 -8.37 -1.84
N ARG A 198 -16.76 -8.34 -2.41
CA ARG A 198 -15.51 -8.56 -1.70
C ARG A 198 -14.48 -7.53 -2.12
N VAL A 199 -13.71 -7.04 -1.16
CA VAL A 199 -12.52 -6.22 -1.40
C VAL A 199 -11.30 -7.12 -1.56
N VAL A 200 -10.56 -6.94 -2.65
CA VAL A 200 -9.33 -7.68 -2.98
C VAL A 200 -8.21 -6.73 -3.33
N ALA A 201 -6.97 -7.20 -3.21
CA ALA A 201 -5.83 -6.53 -3.83
C ALA A 201 -5.97 -6.64 -5.36
N ILE A 202 -5.28 -5.78 -6.11
CA ILE A 202 -5.34 -5.78 -7.59
C ILE A 202 -4.98 -7.14 -8.22
N ASP A 203 -4.10 -7.90 -7.57
CA ASP A 203 -3.73 -9.26 -7.98
C ASP A 203 -4.75 -10.35 -7.54
N GLY A 204 -5.90 -9.96 -6.99
CA GLY A 204 -6.96 -10.84 -6.50
C GLY A 204 -6.71 -11.42 -5.09
N SER A 205 -5.53 -11.17 -4.51
CA SER A 205 -5.18 -11.67 -3.17
C SER A 205 -5.94 -10.94 -2.06
N ARG A 206 -5.82 -11.45 -0.82
CA ARG A 206 -6.37 -10.80 0.37
C ARG A 206 -5.56 -9.55 0.69
N LEU A 207 -6.22 -8.56 1.31
CA LEU A 207 -5.54 -7.34 1.70
C LEU A 207 -4.57 -7.62 2.84
N SER A 208 -3.36 -7.06 2.73
CA SER A 208 -2.49 -6.91 3.90
C SER A 208 -3.06 -5.87 4.87
N LEU A 209 -2.64 -5.93 6.14
CA LEU A 209 -3.04 -4.94 7.15
C LEU A 209 -2.71 -3.52 6.72
N LEU A 210 -1.56 -3.31 6.06
CA LEU A 210 -1.19 -1.99 5.56
C LEU A 210 -2.14 -1.52 4.46
N GLN A 211 -2.50 -2.38 3.49
CA GLN A 211 -3.48 -2.02 2.47
C GLN A 211 -4.83 -1.65 3.08
N SER A 212 -5.32 -2.43 4.04
CA SER A 212 -6.57 -2.13 4.75
C SER A 212 -6.50 -0.79 5.48
N ALA A 213 -5.38 -0.48 6.15
CA ALA A 213 -5.18 0.78 6.84
C ALA A 213 -5.09 1.97 5.87
N LEU A 214 -4.35 1.83 4.77
CA LEU A 214 -4.25 2.84 3.72
C LEU A 214 -5.61 3.12 3.07
N ARG A 215 -6.35 2.06 2.75
CA ARG A 215 -7.71 2.15 2.21
C ARG A 215 -8.60 2.95 3.15
N LEU A 216 -8.60 2.63 4.45
CA LEU A 216 -9.38 3.31 5.46
C LEU A 216 -8.98 4.80 5.58
N ALA A 217 -7.68 5.07 5.67
CA ALA A 217 -7.15 6.43 5.81
C ALA A 217 -7.44 7.32 4.58
N ALA A 218 -7.61 6.73 3.40
CA ALA A 218 -7.91 7.42 2.15
C ALA A 218 -9.42 7.65 1.88
N LEU A 219 -10.32 7.14 2.73
CA LEU A 219 -11.77 7.36 2.60
C LEU A 219 -12.17 8.85 2.61
N PRO A 220 -11.65 9.71 3.49
CA PRO A 220 -12.00 11.14 3.49
C PRO A 220 -11.61 11.81 2.16
N LEU A 221 -10.45 11.45 1.62
CA LEU A 221 -9.99 11.97 0.34
C LEU A 221 -10.91 11.55 -0.81
N SER A 222 -11.43 10.33 -0.74
CA SER A 222 -12.37 9.80 -1.73
C SER A 222 -13.70 10.55 -1.70
N ALA A 223 -14.21 10.83 -0.51
CA ALA A 223 -15.43 11.62 -0.33
C ALA A 223 -15.26 13.05 -0.88
N LEU A 224 -14.13 13.70 -0.56
CA LEU A 224 -13.83 15.06 -1.01
C LEU A 224 -13.66 15.15 -2.53
N ARG A 225 -12.96 14.19 -3.14
CA ARG A 225 -12.67 14.20 -4.60
C ARG A 225 -13.76 13.56 -5.46
N ARG A 226 -14.78 12.95 -4.84
CA ARG A 226 -15.81 12.15 -5.54
C ARG A 226 -15.20 11.11 -6.50
N TYR A 227 -14.08 10.54 -6.08
CA TYR A 227 -13.28 9.57 -6.82
C TYR A 227 -12.84 8.47 -5.86
N PRO A 228 -12.78 7.19 -6.25
CA PRO A 228 -12.38 6.08 -5.37
C PRO A 228 -10.87 6.09 -5.05
N ALA A 229 -10.35 7.19 -4.48
CA ALA A 229 -8.93 7.35 -4.14
C ALA A 229 -8.45 6.28 -3.15
N HIS A 230 -9.34 5.74 -2.31
CA HIS A 230 -9.05 4.67 -1.37
C HIS A 230 -8.75 3.33 -2.05
N ASP A 231 -9.41 3.03 -3.17
CA ASP A 231 -9.13 1.85 -3.99
C ASP A 231 -7.73 1.98 -4.62
N ASP A 232 -7.48 3.14 -5.25
CA ASP A 232 -6.24 3.46 -5.94
C ASP A 232 -5.01 3.52 -5.02
N ILE A 233 -5.12 4.19 -3.87
CA ILE A 233 -4.01 4.38 -2.93
C ILE A 233 -3.61 3.05 -2.29
N ALA A 234 -4.59 2.21 -1.97
CA ALA A 234 -4.34 0.92 -1.34
C ALA A 234 -4.03 -0.20 -2.34
N ALA A 235 -4.10 0.06 -3.65
CA ALA A 235 -3.96 -0.94 -4.69
C ALA A 235 -5.00 -2.07 -4.52
N THR A 236 -6.26 -1.69 -4.47
CA THR A 236 -7.38 -2.59 -4.17
C THR A 236 -8.55 -2.38 -5.13
N ALA A 237 -9.37 -3.40 -5.27
CA ALA A 237 -10.61 -3.36 -6.05
C ALA A 237 -11.75 -3.98 -5.24
N VAL A 238 -12.98 -3.52 -5.51
CA VAL A 238 -14.19 -4.20 -5.08
C VAL A 238 -14.64 -5.07 -6.24
N VAL A 239 -14.83 -6.37 -5.99
CA VAL A 239 -15.27 -7.34 -6.99
C VAL A 239 -16.58 -7.97 -6.54
N GLU A 240 -17.35 -8.49 -7.50
CA GLU A 240 -18.47 -9.37 -7.19
C GLU A 240 -17.96 -10.66 -6.57
N ASP A 241 -18.64 -11.08 -5.51
CA ASP A 241 -18.31 -12.26 -4.74
C ASP A 241 -19.02 -13.45 -5.36
N THR A 242 -18.40 -14.06 -6.36
CA THR A 242 -18.90 -15.33 -6.91
C THR A 242 -18.76 -16.42 -5.85
N PRO A 243 -19.84 -17.15 -5.51
CA PRO A 243 -19.72 -18.32 -4.66
C PRO A 243 -18.82 -19.34 -5.38
N VAL A 244 -17.82 -19.83 -4.67
CA VAL A 244 -17.01 -21.00 -5.07
C VAL A 244 -17.84 -22.26 -4.87
#